data_AF-A0A1F8RWU1-F1
#
_entry.id   AF-A0A1F8RWU1-F1
#
_cell.length_a   1.000
_cell.length_b   1.000
_cell.length_c   1.000
_cell.angle_alpha   90.00
_cell.angle_beta   90.00
_cell.angle_gamma   90.00
#
_symmetry.space_group_name_H-M   'P 1'
#
loop_
_entity.id
_entity.type
_entity.pdbx_description
1 polymer ?
#
loop_
_entity_poly.entity_id
_entity_poly.type
_entity_poly.pdbx_seq_one_letter_code
_entity_poly.pdbx_strand_id
1 'polypeptide(L)'
;MTAPPPAAPPVAAAPGGSPRGARPPVPGRASILSDLPFDAPDELEGWLIALGSGLGIVGFFLPWRSSLGSGLEGYFGSWGLGISSNLPVFAFLVIIMALAVLPNRVATWVRSGACGTVGGGVLFGIVWLYLGSDASQLGALLCAVAAVLLIAGGIIAVAPGRSQEQGKDA
;
A
#
# COMPACT_ATOMS: atom_id res chain seq x y z
N MET A 1 30.86 -53.78 -53.58
CA MET A 1 31.50 -52.95 -52.53
C MET A 1 31.07 -51.52 -52.78
N THR A 2 30.11 -51.02 -51.99
CA THR A 2 29.45 -49.73 -52.18
C THR A 2 29.47 -49.02 -50.83
N ALA A 3 30.10 -47.85 -50.76
CA ALA A 3 30.30 -47.07 -49.54
C ALA A 3 28.99 -46.44 -49.03
N PRO A 4 28.79 -46.29 -47.71
CA PRO A 4 27.64 -45.58 -47.16
C PRO A 4 27.75 -44.05 -47.37
N PRO A 5 26.63 -43.33 -47.53
CA PRO A 5 26.63 -41.89 -47.74
C PRO A 5 27.02 -41.10 -46.46
N PRO A 6 27.58 -39.88 -46.61
CA PRO A 6 28.05 -39.08 -45.49
C PRO A 6 26.91 -38.51 -44.65
N ALA A 7 27.08 -38.53 -43.32
CA ALA A 7 26.14 -37.98 -42.35
C ALA A 7 26.02 -36.44 -42.46
N ALA A 8 24.79 -35.93 -42.35
CA ALA A 8 24.50 -34.50 -42.35
C ALA A 8 25.05 -33.80 -41.08
N PRO A 9 25.47 -32.53 -41.16
CA PRO A 9 26.02 -31.80 -40.02
C PRO A 9 24.93 -31.47 -38.98
N PRO A 10 25.28 -31.41 -37.68
CA PRO A 10 24.35 -31.07 -36.61
C PRO A 10 23.90 -29.61 -36.73
N VAL A 11 22.58 -29.40 -36.70
CA VAL A 11 21.95 -28.08 -36.59
C VAL A 11 22.36 -27.46 -35.25
N ALA A 12 23.04 -26.31 -35.31
CA ALA A 12 23.43 -25.54 -34.15
C ALA A 12 22.19 -25.09 -33.35
N ALA A 13 22.18 -25.42 -32.06
CA ALA A 13 21.19 -24.90 -31.12
C ALA A 13 21.28 -23.37 -31.07
N ALA A 14 20.13 -22.70 -31.21
CA ALA A 14 20.01 -21.25 -31.09
C ALA A 14 20.51 -20.78 -29.71
N PRO A 15 21.26 -19.67 -29.62
CA PRO A 15 21.74 -19.15 -28.35
C PRO A 15 20.55 -18.69 -27.49
N GLY A 16 20.58 -19.11 -26.22
CA GLY A 16 19.56 -18.81 -25.21
C GLY A 16 19.33 -17.31 -25.03
N GLY A 17 18.06 -16.96 -24.83
CA GLY A 17 17.63 -15.62 -24.46
C GLY A 17 18.31 -15.14 -23.16
N SER A 18 18.86 -13.95 -23.25
CA SER A 18 19.57 -13.15 -22.26
C SER A 18 19.06 -13.23 -20.80
N PRO A 19 19.95 -13.34 -19.81
CA PRO A 19 19.75 -12.69 -18.53
C PRO A 19 19.97 -11.18 -18.73
N ARG A 20 18.92 -10.36 -18.52
CA ARG A 20 19.05 -8.90 -18.40
C ARG A 20 20.15 -8.60 -17.38
N GLY A 21 21.28 -8.08 -17.85
CA GLY A 21 22.36 -7.64 -16.98
C GLY A 21 21.83 -6.60 -15.99
N ALA A 22 21.88 -6.93 -14.71
CA ALA A 22 21.70 -5.96 -13.64
C ALA A 22 22.79 -4.90 -13.79
N ARG A 23 22.37 -3.66 -14.02
CA ARG A 23 23.28 -2.52 -14.17
C ARG A 23 24.00 -2.31 -12.83
N PRO A 24 25.35 -2.23 -12.79
CA PRO A 24 26.06 -2.01 -11.53
C PRO A 24 25.69 -0.64 -10.93
N PRO A 25 25.47 -0.56 -9.60
CA PRO A 25 25.09 0.68 -8.93
C PRO A 25 26.23 1.70 -9.02
N VAL A 26 25.88 2.95 -9.37
CA VAL A 26 26.82 4.08 -9.45
C VAL A 26 27.05 4.63 -8.05
N PRO A 27 28.29 4.63 -7.52
CA PRO A 27 28.59 5.17 -6.20
C PRO A 27 28.37 6.69 -6.15
N GLY A 28 27.75 7.20 -5.09
CA GLY A 28 27.57 8.64 -4.85
C GLY A 28 26.19 9.20 -5.22
N ARG A 29 25.23 8.36 -5.60
CA ARG A 29 23.83 8.73 -5.83
C ARG A 29 22.84 8.04 -4.88
N ALA A 30 23.32 7.51 -3.75
CA ALA A 30 22.44 7.03 -2.69
C ALA A 30 21.78 8.25 -2.03
N SER A 31 20.49 8.42 -2.29
CA SER A 31 19.66 9.34 -1.52
C SER A 31 19.66 8.85 -0.07
N ILE A 32 19.61 9.74 0.92
CA ILE A 32 19.55 9.36 2.35
C ILE A 32 18.31 8.49 2.65
N LEU A 33 17.34 8.48 1.73
CA LEU A 33 16.16 7.59 1.72
C LEU A 33 16.44 6.17 1.20
N SER A 34 17.58 5.93 0.53
CA SER A 34 18.02 4.63 0.01
C SER A 34 18.73 3.77 1.06
N ASP A 35 19.18 4.38 2.16
CA ASP A 35 19.80 3.70 3.31
C ASP A 35 18.78 3.36 4.42
N LEU A 36 17.55 3.89 4.31
CA LEU A 36 16.45 3.44 5.13
C LEU A 36 15.93 2.14 4.51
N PRO A 37 15.72 1.07 5.29
CA PRO A 37 15.24 -0.22 4.79
C PRO A 37 13.74 -0.12 4.50
N PHE A 38 13.33 0.82 3.66
CA PHE A 38 11.97 0.94 3.18
C PHE A 38 11.84 0.06 1.96
N ASP A 39 11.24 -1.11 2.15
CA ASP A 39 10.90 -1.98 1.03
C ASP A 39 9.61 -1.43 0.42
N ALA A 40 9.67 -1.01 -0.84
CA ALA A 40 8.48 -0.63 -1.55
C ALA A 40 7.58 -1.88 -1.68
N PRO A 41 6.26 -1.79 -1.51
CA PRO A 41 5.40 -2.96 -1.63
C PRO A 41 5.54 -3.58 -3.03
N ASP A 42 5.79 -4.88 -3.10
CA ASP A 42 5.87 -5.59 -4.39
C ASP A 42 4.48 -5.98 -4.94
N GLU A 43 3.47 -5.99 -4.07
CA GLU A 43 2.12 -6.44 -4.39
C GLU A 43 1.10 -5.29 -4.39
N LEU A 44 0.08 -5.41 -5.25
CA LEU A 44 -0.99 -4.43 -5.39
C LEU A 44 -1.70 -4.15 -4.05
N GLU A 45 -1.98 -5.20 -3.26
CA GLU A 45 -2.59 -5.09 -1.94
C GLU A 45 -1.78 -4.20 -0.99
N GLY A 46 -0.44 -4.37 -0.96
CA GLY A 46 0.46 -3.56 -0.16
C GLY A 46 0.47 -2.10 -0.63
N TRP A 47 0.42 -1.86 -1.94
CA TRP A 47 0.28 -0.51 -2.49
C TRP A 47 -1.04 0.17 -2.11
N LEU A 48 -2.17 -0.53 -2.18
CA LEU A 48 -3.46 0.03 -1.76
C LEU A 48 -3.45 0.42 -0.28
N ILE A 49 -2.82 -0.40 0.57
CA ILE A 49 -2.75 -0.13 2.00
C ILE A 49 -1.77 1.02 2.30
N ALA A 50 -0.62 1.05 1.64
CA ALA A 50 0.35 2.13 1.78
C ALA A 50 -0.25 3.46 1.30
N LEU A 51 -0.86 3.49 0.12
CA LEU A 51 -1.52 4.68 -0.39
C LEU A 51 -2.71 5.08 0.48
N GLY A 52 -3.57 4.13 0.86
CA GLY A 52 -4.72 4.39 1.72
C GLY A 52 -4.31 4.96 3.08
N SER A 53 -3.34 4.34 3.75
CA SER A 53 -2.83 4.86 5.02
C SER A 53 -2.16 6.23 4.87
N GLY A 54 -1.41 6.46 3.79
CA GLY A 54 -0.74 7.74 3.53
C GLY A 54 -1.73 8.87 3.26
N LEU A 55 -2.72 8.61 2.39
CA LEU A 55 -3.78 9.55 2.10
C LEU A 55 -4.61 9.85 3.36
N GLY A 56 -4.86 8.82 4.18
CA GLY A 56 -5.51 8.96 5.47
C GLY A 56 -4.75 9.92 6.40
N ILE A 57 -3.44 9.70 6.58
CA ILE A 57 -2.56 10.57 7.39
C ILE A 57 -2.63 12.01 6.89
N VAL A 58 -2.46 12.25 5.59
CA VAL A 58 -2.56 13.59 4.99
C VAL A 58 -3.94 14.20 5.25
N GLY A 59 -5.02 13.41 5.13
CA GLY A 59 -6.38 13.84 5.41
C GLY A 59 -6.60 14.33 6.85
N PHE A 60 -5.87 13.80 7.83
CA PHE A 60 -5.93 14.28 9.22
C PHE A 60 -5.24 15.63 9.43
N PHE A 61 -4.27 15.99 8.57
CA PHE A 61 -3.65 17.33 8.51
C PHE A 61 -4.47 18.33 7.69
N LEU A 62 -5.65 17.94 7.22
CA LEU A 62 -6.54 18.83 6.50
C LEU A 62 -7.75 19.18 7.38
N PRO A 63 -8.42 20.31 7.09
CA PRO A 63 -9.72 20.63 7.65
C PRO A 63 -10.76 19.54 7.34
N TRP A 64 -11.51 19.11 8.35
CA TRP A 64 -12.62 18.15 8.22
C TRP A 64 -13.98 18.85 8.24
N ARG A 65 -14.07 19.94 8.99
CA ARG A 65 -15.26 20.78 9.14
C ARG A 65 -14.91 22.25 9.03
N SER A 66 -15.92 23.08 8.80
CA SER A 66 -15.82 24.53 8.90
C SER A 66 -15.39 24.95 10.30
N SER A 67 -14.53 25.96 10.39
CA SER A 67 -14.10 26.51 11.68
C SER A 67 -15.30 27.02 12.46
N LEU A 68 -15.48 26.51 13.67
CA LEU A 68 -16.58 26.90 14.57
C LEU A 68 -16.22 28.10 15.47
N GLY A 69 -14.94 28.51 15.48
CA GLY A 69 -14.42 29.59 16.33
C GLY A 69 -13.58 30.59 15.54
N SER A 70 -13.36 31.76 16.14
CA SER A 70 -12.44 32.79 15.61
C SER A 70 -11.01 32.52 16.08
N GLY A 71 -10.03 32.79 15.21
CA GLY A 71 -8.61 32.64 15.52
C GLY A 71 -8.00 31.26 15.22
N LEU A 72 -6.72 31.09 15.58
CA LEU A 72 -5.94 29.88 15.27
C LEU A 72 -6.45 28.63 15.98
N GLU A 73 -6.97 28.75 17.20
CA GLU A 73 -7.52 27.63 17.96
C GLU A 73 -8.77 27.04 17.28
N GLY A 74 -9.68 27.90 16.80
CA GLY A 74 -10.84 27.46 16.02
C GLY A 74 -10.44 26.83 14.69
N TYR A 75 -9.44 27.41 14.01
CA TYR A 75 -8.91 26.89 12.75
C TYR A 75 -8.28 25.50 12.91
N PHE A 76 -7.33 25.33 13.83
CA PHE A 76 -6.72 24.01 14.07
C PHE A 76 -7.71 23.02 14.67
N GLY A 77 -8.67 23.47 15.49
CA GLY A 77 -9.77 22.65 16.00
C GLY A 77 -10.77 22.16 14.94
N SER A 78 -10.67 22.65 13.70
CA SER A 78 -11.45 22.18 12.56
C SER A 78 -10.73 21.08 11.76
N TRP A 79 -9.44 20.86 12.02
CA TRP A 79 -8.63 19.83 11.39
C TRP A 79 -8.90 18.48 12.02
N GLY A 80 -8.62 17.41 11.26
CA GLY A 80 -8.75 16.04 11.77
C GLY A 80 -7.97 15.82 13.07
N LEU A 81 -6.75 16.36 13.17
CA LEU A 81 -5.90 16.29 14.38
C LEU A 81 -6.34 17.21 15.53
N GLY A 82 -7.07 18.30 15.23
CA GLY A 82 -7.56 19.20 16.27
C GLY A 82 -8.68 18.61 17.12
N ILE A 83 -9.27 17.50 16.67
CA ILE A 83 -10.35 16.80 17.35
C ILE A 83 -9.73 15.66 18.18
N SER A 84 -9.74 15.79 19.51
CA SER A 84 -9.03 14.84 20.40
C SER A 84 -9.49 13.39 20.24
N SER A 85 -10.76 13.15 19.91
CA SER A 85 -11.30 11.80 19.68
C SER A 85 -10.73 11.11 18.44
N ASN A 86 -10.11 11.86 17.53
CA ASN A 86 -9.54 11.34 16.30
C ASN A 86 -8.09 10.84 16.47
N LEU A 87 -7.41 11.25 17.56
CA LEU A 87 -6.01 10.92 17.80
C LEU A 87 -5.71 9.40 17.81
N PRO A 88 -6.55 8.54 18.42
CA PRO A 88 -6.31 7.10 18.39
C PRO A 88 -6.34 6.51 16.96
N VAL A 89 -7.21 7.04 16.10
CA VAL A 89 -7.38 6.58 14.71
C VAL A 89 -6.22 7.04 13.85
N PHE A 90 -5.77 8.28 14.05
CA PHE A 90 -4.55 8.78 13.43
C PHE A 90 -3.34 7.93 13.82
N ALA A 91 -3.14 7.66 15.12
CA ALA A 91 -2.07 6.79 15.59
C ALA A 91 -2.16 5.40 14.96
N PHE A 92 -3.37 4.84 14.85
CA PHE A 92 -3.59 3.56 14.19
C PHE A 92 -3.20 3.58 12.70
N LEU A 93 -3.52 4.64 11.96
CA LEU A 93 -3.10 4.80 10.57
C LEU A 93 -1.58 4.90 10.41
N VAL A 94 -0.91 5.61 11.31
CA VAL A 94 0.56 5.68 11.33
C VAL A 94 1.15 4.29 11.60
N ILE A 95 0.56 3.52 12.50
CA ILE A 95 0.96 2.12 12.74
C ILE A 95 0.75 1.28 11.49
N ILE A 96 -0.40 1.39 10.79
CA ILE A 96 -0.65 0.68 9.54
C ILE A 96 0.39 1.07 8.47
N MET A 97 0.71 2.36 8.33
CA MET A 97 1.72 2.84 7.39
C MET A 97 3.11 2.30 7.74
N ALA A 98 3.52 2.36 9.01
CA ALA A 98 4.79 1.77 9.45
C ALA A 98 4.81 0.26 9.17
N LEU A 99 3.70 -0.42 9.46
CA LEU A 99 3.45 -1.79 9.08
C LEU A 99 3.17 -1.96 7.58
N ALA A 100 3.24 -0.97 6.71
CA ALA A 100 3.23 -1.20 5.26
C ALA A 100 4.66 -1.13 4.73
N VAL A 101 5.46 -0.20 5.27
CA VAL A 101 6.77 0.17 4.71
C VAL A 101 7.95 -0.51 5.40
N LEU A 102 7.86 -0.86 6.69
CA LEU A 102 8.98 -1.49 7.40
C LEU A 102 9.08 -3.00 7.09
N PRO A 103 10.27 -3.58 6.92
CA PRO A 103 10.45 -5.03 6.79
C PRO A 103 10.14 -5.69 8.13
N ASN A 104 8.91 -6.18 8.27
CA ASN A 104 8.42 -6.79 9.50
C ASN A 104 8.13 -8.29 9.28
N ARG A 105 8.46 -9.14 10.25
CA ARG A 105 8.23 -10.61 10.21
C ARG A 105 6.78 -11.01 10.52
N VAL A 106 5.86 -10.06 10.52
CA VAL A 106 4.43 -10.32 10.80
C VAL A 106 3.79 -10.94 9.57
N ALA A 107 3.02 -12.01 9.77
CA ALA A 107 2.33 -12.73 8.71
C ALA A 107 1.55 -11.76 7.79
N THR A 108 1.79 -11.88 6.49
CA THR A 108 1.24 -10.99 5.45
C THR A 108 -0.28 -10.86 5.58
N TRP A 109 -0.97 -11.95 5.91
CA TRP A 109 -2.43 -11.99 6.08
C TRP A 109 -2.97 -11.09 7.21
N VAL A 110 -2.25 -10.98 8.33
CA VAL A 110 -2.63 -10.08 9.45
C VAL A 110 -2.34 -8.63 9.10
N ARG A 111 -1.24 -8.43 8.36
CA ARG A 111 -0.69 -7.13 8.00
C ARG A 111 -1.51 -6.43 6.92
N SER A 112 -1.95 -7.16 5.90
CA SER A 112 -2.72 -6.58 4.79
C SER A 112 -4.23 -6.77 4.95
N GLY A 113 -4.67 -7.98 5.29
CA GLY A 113 -6.09 -8.33 5.38
C GLY A 113 -6.82 -7.68 6.54
N ALA A 114 -6.46 -8.06 7.77
CA ALA A 114 -7.14 -7.60 8.97
C ALA A 114 -6.91 -6.10 9.21
N CYS A 115 -5.66 -5.62 9.12
CA CYS A 115 -5.36 -4.20 9.35
C CYS A 115 -6.01 -3.28 8.32
N GLY A 116 -5.98 -3.65 7.02
CA GLY A 116 -6.62 -2.86 5.97
C GLY A 116 -8.14 -2.81 6.12
N THR A 117 -8.79 -3.96 6.35
CA THR A 117 -10.25 -4.03 6.44
C THR A 117 -10.77 -3.38 7.72
N VAL A 118 -10.16 -3.69 8.87
CA VAL A 118 -10.57 -3.10 10.17
C VAL A 118 -10.24 -1.61 10.20
N GLY A 119 -9.04 -1.21 9.79
CA GLY A 119 -8.64 0.19 9.77
C GLY A 119 -9.44 1.03 8.79
N GLY A 120 -9.66 0.50 7.58
CA GLY A 120 -10.52 1.14 6.60
C GLY A 120 -11.97 1.23 7.07
N GLY A 121 -12.52 0.18 7.68
CA GLY A 121 -13.89 0.19 8.22
C GLY A 121 -14.09 1.20 9.36
N VAL A 122 -13.14 1.27 10.30
CA VAL A 122 -13.16 2.27 11.39
C VAL A 122 -13.06 3.68 10.81
N LEU A 123 -12.11 3.91 9.90
CA LEU A 123 -11.94 5.22 9.27
C LEU A 123 -13.20 5.63 8.49
N PHE A 124 -13.79 4.69 7.73
CA PHE A 124 -15.03 4.91 7.00
C PHE A 124 -16.18 5.27 7.93
N GLY A 125 -16.36 4.53 9.04
CA GLY A 125 -17.43 4.79 10.00
C GLY A 125 -17.33 6.18 10.64
N ILE A 126 -16.12 6.65 10.93
CA ILE A 126 -15.92 8.01 11.46
C ILE A 126 -16.21 9.03 10.37
N VAL A 127 -15.60 8.88 9.20
CA VAL A 127 -15.75 9.80 8.07
C VAL A 127 -17.22 9.92 7.65
N TRP A 128 -17.98 8.83 7.70
CA TRP A 128 -19.42 8.80 7.46
C TRP A 128 -20.20 9.79 8.34
N LEU A 129 -19.83 9.95 9.61
CA LEU A 129 -20.47 10.92 10.52
C LEU A 129 -20.24 12.37 10.07
N TYR A 130 -19.16 12.64 9.33
CA TYR A 130 -18.84 13.97 8.82
C TYR A 130 -19.46 14.22 7.44
N LEU A 131 -19.57 13.20 6.58
CA LEU A 131 -20.19 13.32 5.24
C LEU A 131 -21.67 13.70 5.30
N GLY A 132 -22.38 13.32 6.35
CA GLY A 132 -23.79 13.66 6.53
C GLY A 132 -24.03 15.12 6.95
N SER A 133 -22.97 15.92 7.14
CA SER A 133 -23.06 17.33 7.52
C SER A 133 -22.68 18.26 6.36
N ASP A 134 -23.32 19.43 6.28
CA ASP A 134 -23.06 20.48 5.27
C ASP A 134 -21.62 21.05 5.31
N ALA A 135 -20.78 20.56 6.23
CA ALA A 135 -19.43 21.03 6.48
C ALA A 135 -18.35 20.06 5.98
N SER A 136 -18.67 19.10 5.11
CA SER A 136 -17.71 18.12 4.60
C SER A 136 -16.56 18.80 3.84
N GLN A 137 -15.39 18.92 4.48
CA GLN A 137 -14.21 19.53 3.88
C GLN A 137 -13.25 18.50 3.27
N LEU A 138 -12.24 18.99 2.53
CA LEU A 138 -11.27 18.19 1.79
C LEU A 138 -10.62 17.07 2.61
N GLY A 139 -10.35 17.29 3.91
CA GLY A 139 -9.76 16.26 4.77
C GLY A 139 -10.66 15.05 4.95
N ALA A 140 -11.96 15.25 5.19
CA ALA A 140 -12.92 14.16 5.36
C ALA A 140 -13.12 13.37 4.04
N LEU A 141 -13.18 14.06 2.89
CA LEU A 141 -13.25 13.41 1.59
C LEU A 141 -11.99 12.59 1.28
N LEU A 142 -10.82 13.13 1.59
CA LEU A 142 -9.55 12.43 1.38
C LEU A 142 -9.47 11.17 2.27
N CYS A 143 -9.93 11.27 3.52
CA CYS A 143 -10.04 10.12 4.42
C CYS A 143 -11.11 9.11 3.97
N ALA A 144 -12.18 9.52 3.28
CA ALA A 144 -13.14 8.60 2.68
C ALA A 144 -12.48 7.75 1.60
N VAL A 145 -11.71 8.39 0.70
CA VAL A 145 -10.94 7.70 -0.34
C VAL A 145 -9.90 6.76 0.29
N ALA A 146 -9.18 7.24 1.30
CA ALA A 146 -8.24 6.43 2.08
C ALA A 146 -8.89 5.17 2.66
N ALA A 147 -10.08 5.31 3.24
CA ALA A 147 -10.82 4.20 3.83
C ALA A 147 -11.21 3.16 2.77
N VAL A 148 -11.69 3.61 1.60
CA VAL A 148 -12.02 2.71 0.49
C VAL A 148 -10.79 1.95 0.00
N LEU A 149 -9.65 2.62 -0.15
CA LEU A 149 -8.39 1.97 -0.55
C LEU A 149 -7.94 0.93 0.46
N LEU A 150 -8.03 1.24 1.76
CA LEU A 150 -7.69 0.30 2.85
C LEU A 150 -8.61 -0.92 2.86
N ILE A 151 -9.93 -0.71 2.72
CA ILE A 151 -10.91 -1.81 2.65
C ILE A 151 -10.64 -2.68 1.42
N ALA A 152 -10.44 -2.08 0.24
CA ALA A 152 -10.17 -2.82 -0.98
C ALA A 152 -8.86 -3.62 -0.88
N GLY A 153 -7.78 -3.01 -0.38
CA GLY A 153 -6.51 -3.70 -0.15
C GLY A 153 -6.66 -4.85 0.86
N GLY A 154 -7.43 -4.65 1.92
CA GLY A 154 -7.73 -5.69 2.92
C GLY A 154 -8.53 -6.85 2.36
N ILE A 155 -9.58 -6.59 1.57
CA ILE A 155 -10.39 -7.64 0.94
C ILE A 155 -9.55 -8.47 -0.05
N ILE A 156 -8.74 -7.79 -0.90
CA ILE A 156 -7.88 -8.48 -1.88
C ILE A 156 -6.87 -9.39 -1.18
N ALA A 157 -6.29 -8.93 -0.07
CA ALA A 157 -5.34 -9.72 0.72
C ALA A 157 -5.95 -10.96 1.40
N VAL A 158 -7.26 -10.93 1.71
CA VAL A 158 -7.98 -12.06 2.34
C VAL A 158 -8.57 -13.01 1.30
N ALA A 159 -8.69 -12.59 0.04
CA ALA A 159 -9.35 -13.37 -1.00
C ALA A 159 -8.66 -14.73 -1.23
N PRO A 160 -9.39 -15.87 -1.10
CA PRO A 160 -8.82 -17.19 -1.27
C PRO A 160 -8.57 -17.48 -2.75
N GLY A 161 -7.33 -17.27 -3.22
CA GLY A 161 -6.97 -17.50 -4.63
C GLY A 161 -5.56 -18.02 -4.92
N ARG A 162 -4.62 -18.03 -3.96
CA ARG A 162 -3.20 -18.37 -4.24
C ARG A 162 -2.80 -19.82 -3.92
N SER A 163 -3.73 -20.69 -3.49
CA SER A 163 -3.41 -22.07 -3.04
C SER A 163 -3.83 -23.20 -3.99
N GLN A 164 -4.39 -22.92 -5.17
CA GLN A 164 -4.94 -23.96 -6.06
C GLN A 164 -4.06 -24.32 -7.27
N GLU A 165 -3.00 -23.57 -7.58
CA GLU A 165 -2.13 -23.88 -8.73
C GLU A 165 -0.97 -24.83 -8.43
N GLN A 166 -0.70 -25.17 -7.16
CA GLN A 166 0.48 -25.97 -6.78
C GLN A 166 0.18 -27.46 -6.51
N GLY A 167 -1.07 -27.89 -6.68
CA GLY A 167 -1.51 -29.27 -6.44
C GLY A 167 -1.88 -30.08 -7.69
N LYS A 168 -1.72 -29.52 -8.90
CA LYS A 168 -2.13 -30.19 -10.15
C LYS A 168 -0.99 -30.92 -10.88
N ASP A 169 0.24 -30.81 -10.37
CA ASP A 169 1.44 -31.40 -10.97
C ASP A 169 2.14 -32.44 -10.08
N ALA A 170 1.42 -33.01 -9.09
CA ALA A 170 1.92 -34.11 -8.25
C ALA A 170 1.27 -35.46 -8.60
#